data_AF-A0A4U5U3B0-F1
#
_entry.id   AF-A0A4U5U3B0-F1
#
_cell.length_a   1.000
_cell.length_b   1.000
_cell.length_c   1.000
_cell.angle_alpha   90.00
_cell.angle_beta   90.00
_cell.angle_gamma   90.00
#
_symmetry.space_group_name_H-M   'P 1'
#
loop_
_entity.id
_entity.type
_entity.pdbx_description
1 polymer ?
#
loop_
_entity_poly.entity_id
_entity_poly.type
_entity_poly.pdbx_seq_one_letter_code
_entity_poly.pdbx_strand_id
1 'polypeptide(L)'
;MNCTPNVTITPQLVLSPGAGDGGSQESGGGGGGGGNGGLWVTSLLGATLMIMCAMGVAGNTYTLIITRSAALRRTGSMYVYIVNLALADLLYLSTIPFVVCTYFAHDWLFGEAGCRILLSLDLLTMHASVFILVAMSLERYRAVARPFSAHRSSSRRRKLMAGIIWGVAFVLTLPMMVMIRLRVGKPTAAGLVKRICFPTWTPEAFKAYITVLFLTSVLVPGLVIVGLYVGLARRYWAVQASLGALSGFIVYYLLYAYSLFTLQALMMNSEL
;
A
#
# COMPACT_ATOMS: atom_id res chain seq x y z
N MET A 1 -16.92 13.53 -11.41
CA MET A 1 -17.85 12.59 -10.76
C MET A 1 -18.54 13.36 -9.64
N ASN A 2 -19.87 13.51 -9.69
CA ASN A 2 -20.61 14.31 -8.71
C ASN A 2 -20.83 13.46 -7.43
N CYS A 3 -20.10 13.74 -6.33
CA CYS A 3 -20.26 13.01 -5.06
C CYS A 3 -21.42 13.62 -4.25
N THR A 4 -22.66 13.58 -4.74
CA THR A 4 -23.82 14.06 -3.96
C THR A 4 -24.32 12.96 -3.02
N PRO A 5 -24.46 13.23 -1.71
CA PRO A 5 -24.98 12.24 -0.75
C PRO A 5 -26.45 11.92 -1.07
N ASN A 6 -26.76 10.65 -1.31
CA ASN A 6 -28.14 10.20 -1.47
C ASN A 6 -28.71 9.85 -0.09
N VAL A 7 -29.28 10.84 0.59
CA VAL A 7 -29.91 10.67 1.91
C VAL A 7 -31.19 9.84 1.73
N THR A 8 -31.13 8.55 2.02
CA THR A 8 -32.31 7.69 2.02
C THR A 8 -32.97 7.76 3.39
N ILE A 9 -33.94 8.65 3.56
CA ILE A 9 -34.80 8.68 4.75
C ILE A 9 -35.81 7.54 4.60
N THR A 10 -35.64 6.46 5.37
CA THR A 10 -36.67 5.42 5.49
C THR A 10 -37.63 5.85 6.60
N PRO A 11 -38.94 6.04 6.33
CA PRO A 11 -39.90 6.30 7.40
C PRO A 11 -40.14 4.99 8.17
N GLN A 12 -39.72 4.94 9.43
CA GLN A 12 -40.07 3.86 10.34
C GLN A 12 -41.54 3.99 10.73
N LEU A 13 -42.39 3.15 10.12
CA LEU A 13 -43.74 2.87 10.62
C LEU A 13 -43.60 2.04 11.90
N VAL A 14 -43.77 2.72 13.04
CA VAL A 14 -43.79 2.12 14.37
C VAL A 14 -45.07 1.29 14.52
N LEU A 15 -44.91 -0.02 14.66
CA LEU A 15 -45.86 -0.91 15.35
C LEU A 15 -45.04 -1.70 16.36
N SER A 16 -45.24 -1.39 17.64
CA SER A 16 -44.71 -2.14 18.77
C SER A 16 -45.84 -2.36 19.77
N PRO A 17 -45.92 -3.55 20.39
CA PRO A 17 -46.08 -3.54 21.83
C PRO A 17 -45.12 -4.51 22.53
N GLY A 18 -44.66 -4.11 23.72
CA GLY A 18 -44.32 -5.07 24.79
C GLY A 18 -42.90 -5.00 25.36
N ALA A 19 -42.74 -4.19 26.40
CA ALA A 19 -42.15 -4.48 27.72
C ALA A 19 -40.81 -5.25 27.88
N GLY A 20 -39.92 -4.71 28.72
CA GLY A 20 -38.93 -5.49 29.47
C GLY A 20 -37.61 -4.77 29.77
N ASP A 21 -37.47 -4.29 30.99
CA ASP A 21 -36.39 -3.49 31.58
C ASP A 21 -35.12 -4.30 31.96
N GLY A 22 -33.98 -3.60 32.11
CA GLY A 22 -32.87 -3.99 32.98
C GLY A 22 -31.60 -4.56 32.33
N GLY A 23 -30.58 -3.72 32.11
CA GLY A 23 -29.23 -4.18 31.74
C GLY A 23 -28.16 -3.09 31.62
N SER A 24 -27.57 -2.75 32.78
CA SER A 24 -26.20 -2.22 33.01
C SER A 24 -25.43 -1.58 31.85
N GLN A 25 -25.20 -0.26 32.00
CA GLN A 25 -24.24 0.55 31.23
C GLN A 25 -22.79 0.07 31.44
N GLU A 26 -22.15 -0.40 30.38
CA GLU A 26 -20.69 -0.33 30.24
C GLU A 26 -20.34 0.74 29.20
N SER A 27 -19.80 1.84 29.71
CA SER A 27 -19.18 2.92 28.96
C SER A 27 -17.94 2.43 28.22
N GLY A 28 -17.98 2.46 26.89
CA GLY A 28 -16.81 2.29 26.01
C GLY A 28 -16.91 3.28 24.86
N GLY A 29 -16.21 4.41 24.99
CA GLY A 29 -16.43 5.64 24.24
C GLY A 29 -15.93 5.69 22.79
N GLY A 30 -16.35 6.77 22.14
CA GLY A 30 -15.81 7.30 20.88
C GLY A 30 -16.82 7.27 19.73
N GLY A 31 -17.42 8.36 19.27
CA GLY A 31 -17.28 9.77 19.58
C GLY A 31 -18.15 10.52 18.57
N GLY A 32 -19.34 10.94 18.99
CA GLY A 32 -20.21 11.85 18.23
C GLY A 32 -20.11 13.23 18.86
N GLY A 33 -19.18 14.04 18.38
CA GLY A 33 -19.03 15.44 18.77
C GLY A 33 -18.95 16.29 17.52
N GLY A 34 -19.99 17.09 17.27
CA GLY A 34 -19.96 18.15 16.26
C GLY A 34 -18.85 19.13 16.60
N GLY A 35 -17.86 19.24 15.72
CA GLY A 35 -16.76 20.17 15.86
C GLY A 35 -16.08 20.33 14.53
N ASN A 36 -15.80 21.59 14.17
CA ASN A 36 -15.00 21.99 13.02
C ASN A 36 -13.85 20.99 12.74
N GLY A 37 -13.17 20.50 13.79
CA GLY A 37 -12.05 19.56 13.72
C GLY A 37 -12.27 18.29 12.86
N GLY A 38 -13.45 17.65 12.92
CA GLY A 38 -13.70 16.44 12.13
C GLY A 38 -13.79 16.72 10.61
N LEU A 39 -14.39 17.85 10.25
CA LEU A 39 -14.50 18.30 8.87
C LEU A 39 -13.13 18.68 8.29
N TRP A 40 -12.32 19.44 9.03
CA TRP A 40 -10.96 19.80 8.61
C TRP A 40 -10.10 18.56 8.39
N VAL A 41 -10.17 17.56 9.27
CA VAL A 41 -9.43 16.30 9.12
C VAL A 41 -9.84 15.56 7.85
N THR A 42 -11.15 15.40 7.59
CA THR A 42 -11.61 14.73 6.36
C THR A 42 -11.21 15.48 5.09
N SER A 43 -11.27 16.82 5.12
CA SER A 43 -10.88 17.66 4.00
C SER A 43 -9.38 17.58 3.72
N LEU A 44 -8.55 17.63 4.77
CA LEU A 44 -7.09 17.47 4.68
C LEU A 44 -6.73 16.09 4.12
N LEU A 45 -7.32 15.02 4.66
CA LEU A 45 -7.09 13.65 4.16
C LEU A 45 -7.49 13.51 2.69
N GLY A 46 -8.66 14.02 2.32
CA GLY A 46 -9.13 14.03 0.92
C GLY A 46 -8.18 14.78 0.00
N ALA A 47 -7.74 15.98 0.39
CA ALA A 47 -6.80 16.79 -0.37
C ALA A 47 -5.45 16.08 -0.56
N THR A 48 -4.87 15.53 0.51
CA THR A 48 -3.61 14.78 0.45
C THR A 48 -3.72 13.59 -0.49
N LEU A 49 -4.78 12.78 -0.39
CA LEU A 49 -5.01 11.64 -1.26
C LEU A 49 -5.15 12.04 -2.73
N MET A 50 -5.87 13.12 -3.02
CA MET A 50 -6.02 13.63 -4.39
C MET A 50 -4.71 14.17 -4.97
N ILE A 51 -3.88 14.85 -4.16
CA ILE A 51 -2.55 15.31 -4.57
C ILE A 51 -1.65 14.10 -4.86
N MET A 52 -1.61 13.11 -3.95
CA MET A 52 -0.88 11.85 -4.16
C MET A 52 -1.34 11.13 -5.43
N CYS A 53 -2.66 11.11 -5.69
CA CYS A 53 -3.22 10.56 -6.90
C CYS A 53 -2.72 11.29 -8.15
N ALA A 54 -2.80 12.62 -8.18
CA ALA A 54 -2.38 13.41 -9.34
C ALA A 54 -0.87 13.24 -9.63
N MET A 55 -0.03 13.40 -8.59
CA MET A 55 1.42 13.23 -8.70
C MET A 55 1.81 11.81 -9.10
N GLY A 56 1.18 10.81 -8.49
CA GLY A 56 1.44 9.40 -8.75
C GLY A 56 1.03 9.00 -10.17
N VAL A 57 -0.12 9.48 -10.66
CA VAL A 57 -0.57 9.20 -12.04
C VAL A 57 0.37 9.85 -13.04
N ALA A 58 0.75 11.11 -12.81
CA ALA A 58 1.70 11.81 -13.67
C ALA A 58 3.06 11.08 -13.72
N GLY A 59 3.63 10.74 -12.56
CA GLY A 59 4.93 10.09 -12.45
C GLY A 59 4.96 8.67 -13.04
N ASN A 60 3.95 7.86 -12.77
CA ASN A 60 3.87 6.50 -13.32
C ASN A 60 3.58 6.49 -14.81
N THR A 61 2.73 7.40 -15.30
CA THR A 61 2.49 7.55 -16.75
C THR A 61 3.75 8.03 -17.47
N TYR A 62 4.46 9.00 -16.91
CA TYR A 62 5.76 9.45 -17.43
C TYR A 62 6.76 8.28 -17.50
N THR A 63 6.82 7.45 -16.46
CA THR A 63 7.66 6.24 -16.41
C THR A 63 7.31 5.26 -17.53
N LEU A 64 6.02 5.07 -17.84
CA LEU A 64 5.59 4.23 -18.97
C LEU A 64 6.00 4.84 -20.33
N ILE A 65 5.85 6.15 -20.50
CA ILE A 65 6.22 6.86 -21.74
C ILE A 65 7.73 6.74 -21.99
N ILE A 66 8.55 7.05 -20.99
CA ILE A 66 10.02 7.00 -21.14
C ILE A 66 10.50 5.56 -21.35
N THR A 67 9.87 4.57 -20.69
CA THR A 67 10.21 3.15 -20.85
C THR A 67 9.79 2.59 -22.21
N ARG A 68 8.76 3.17 -22.84
CA ARG A 68 8.33 2.81 -24.21
C ARG A 68 9.30 3.30 -25.29
N SER A 69 10.09 4.34 -25.01
CA SER A 69 11.11 4.83 -25.95
C SER A 69 12.11 3.73 -26.33
N ALA A 70 12.54 3.70 -27.60
CA ALA A 70 13.34 2.60 -28.15
C ALA A 70 14.71 2.43 -27.47
N ALA A 71 15.24 3.50 -26.87
CA ALA A 71 16.53 3.51 -26.18
C ALA A 71 16.53 2.66 -24.90
N LEU A 72 15.45 2.70 -24.10
CA LEU A 72 15.38 1.96 -22.83
C LEU A 72 15.01 0.48 -23.02
N ARG A 73 14.24 0.16 -24.07
CA ARG A 73 13.90 -1.22 -24.47
C ARG A 73 15.12 -2.02 -24.91
N ARG A 74 16.13 -1.38 -25.51
CA ARG A 74 17.39 -2.05 -25.90
C ARG A 74 18.35 -2.31 -24.75
N THR A 75 18.25 -1.55 -23.65
CA THR A 75 19.25 -1.57 -22.56
C THR A 75 18.80 -2.34 -21.31
N GLY A 76 17.49 -2.52 -21.08
CA GLY A 76 17.01 -2.95 -19.77
C GLY A 76 16.63 -4.43 -19.64
N SER A 77 17.45 -5.22 -18.95
CA SER A 77 16.99 -6.44 -18.28
C SER A 77 15.69 -6.18 -17.45
N MET A 78 15.61 -5.00 -16.83
CA MET A 78 14.59 -4.62 -15.84
C MET A 78 13.27 -4.11 -16.41
N TYR A 79 13.15 -3.85 -17.72
CA TYR A 79 12.03 -3.07 -18.25
C TYR A 79 10.66 -3.69 -17.90
N VAL A 80 10.56 -5.03 -17.90
CA VAL A 80 9.31 -5.75 -17.58
C VAL A 80 8.84 -5.40 -16.16
N TYR A 81 9.73 -5.40 -15.19
CA TYR A 81 9.38 -5.09 -13.80
C TYR A 81 9.01 -3.62 -13.64
N ILE A 82 9.68 -2.70 -14.33
CA ILE A 82 9.37 -1.26 -14.29
C ILE A 82 7.95 -1.00 -14.79
N VAL A 83 7.58 -1.60 -15.92
CA VAL A 83 6.23 -1.48 -16.48
C VAL A 83 5.18 -2.08 -15.56
N ASN A 84 5.43 -3.26 -14.97
CA ASN A 84 4.48 -3.89 -14.05
C ASN A 84 4.31 -3.10 -12.75
N LEU A 85 5.37 -2.48 -12.23
CA LEU A 85 5.30 -1.62 -11.05
C LEU A 85 4.44 -0.39 -11.34
N ALA A 86 4.72 0.31 -12.45
CA ALA A 86 3.93 1.46 -12.86
C ALA A 86 2.45 1.11 -13.10
N LEU A 87 2.17 -0.09 -13.64
CA LEU A 87 0.80 -0.57 -13.80
C LEU A 87 0.12 -0.83 -12.45
N ALA A 88 0.81 -1.47 -11.50
CA ALA A 88 0.27 -1.72 -10.16
C ALA A 88 -0.05 -0.40 -9.44
N ASP A 89 0.86 0.58 -9.53
CA ASP A 89 0.65 1.90 -8.92
C ASP A 89 -0.52 2.64 -9.60
N LEU A 90 -0.62 2.65 -10.93
CA LEU A 90 -1.76 3.28 -11.62
C LEU A 90 -3.09 2.64 -11.25
N LEU A 91 -3.13 1.32 -11.08
CA LEU A 91 -4.33 0.60 -10.63
C LEU A 91 -4.69 1.00 -9.19
N TYR A 92 -3.72 1.06 -8.27
CA TYR A 92 -3.94 1.55 -6.91
C TYR A 92 -4.47 2.99 -6.92
N LEU A 93 -3.80 3.90 -7.64
CA LEU A 93 -4.17 5.31 -7.70
C LEU A 93 -5.56 5.52 -8.31
N SER A 94 -6.00 4.66 -9.23
CA SER A 94 -7.35 4.71 -9.80
C SER A 94 -8.45 4.46 -8.75
N THR A 95 -8.15 3.78 -7.64
CA THR A 95 -9.10 3.56 -6.53
C THR A 95 -9.28 4.77 -5.63
N ILE A 96 -8.27 5.65 -5.55
CA ILE A 96 -8.24 6.78 -4.61
C ILE A 96 -9.43 7.72 -4.78
N PRO A 97 -9.84 8.15 -6.00
CA PRO A 97 -11.00 9.01 -6.17
C PRO A 97 -12.30 8.40 -5.62
N PHE A 98 -12.46 7.08 -5.73
CA PHE A 98 -13.62 6.36 -5.18
C PHE A 98 -13.60 6.40 -3.65
N VAL A 99 -12.44 6.11 -3.07
CA VAL A 99 -12.22 6.19 -1.62
C VAL A 99 -12.52 7.61 -1.11
N VAL A 100 -11.99 8.64 -1.77
CA VAL A 100 -12.24 10.05 -1.43
C VAL A 100 -13.74 10.38 -1.53
N CYS A 101 -14.44 10.01 -2.61
CA CYS A 101 -15.90 10.20 -2.70
C CYS A 101 -16.62 9.51 -1.51
N THR A 102 -16.22 8.30 -1.09
CA THR A 102 -16.88 7.62 0.05
C THR A 102 -16.63 8.29 1.39
N TYR A 103 -15.46 8.92 1.56
CA TYR A 103 -15.16 9.71 2.75
C TYR A 103 -16.04 10.96 2.82
N PHE A 104 -16.17 11.71 1.71
CA PHE A 104 -16.99 12.93 1.65
C PHE A 104 -18.50 12.65 1.68
N ALA A 105 -18.96 11.57 1.02
CA ALA A 105 -20.37 11.18 1.04
C ALA A 105 -20.80 10.63 2.41
N HIS A 106 -19.84 10.34 3.29
CA HIS A 106 -20.05 9.62 4.55
C HIS A 106 -20.86 8.32 4.38
N ASP A 107 -20.91 7.73 3.18
CA ASP A 107 -21.66 6.53 2.84
C ASP A 107 -21.01 5.77 1.68
N TRP A 108 -21.25 4.46 1.61
CA TRP A 108 -20.77 3.64 0.50
C TRP A 108 -21.76 3.64 -0.67
N LEU A 109 -21.40 4.35 -1.73
CA LEU A 109 -22.28 4.56 -2.89
C LEU A 109 -22.11 3.51 -4.02
N PHE A 110 -21.02 2.73 -4.01
CA PHE A 110 -20.63 1.86 -5.13
C PHE A 110 -21.19 0.42 -5.06
N GLY A 111 -22.12 0.17 -4.13
CA GLY A 111 -22.76 -1.13 -3.95
C GLY A 111 -21.80 -2.26 -3.56
N GLU A 112 -22.32 -3.49 -3.55
CA GLU A 112 -21.58 -4.70 -3.18
C GLU A 112 -20.39 -4.97 -4.10
N ALA A 113 -20.57 -4.80 -5.40
CA ALA A 113 -19.53 -5.05 -6.39
C ALA A 113 -18.34 -4.08 -6.21
N GLY A 114 -18.60 -2.79 -6.02
CA GLY A 114 -17.56 -1.81 -5.74
C GLY A 114 -16.79 -2.14 -4.47
N CYS A 115 -17.50 -2.60 -3.43
CA CYS A 115 -16.89 -2.97 -2.15
C CYS A 115 -15.86 -4.09 -2.32
N ARG A 116 -16.21 -5.12 -3.11
CA ARG A 116 -15.30 -6.21 -3.42
C ARG A 116 -14.16 -5.75 -4.32
N ILE A 117 -14.45 -5.05 -5.41
CA ILE A 117 -13.46 -4.68 -6.42
C ILE A 117 -12.42 -3.69 -5.87
N LEU A 118 -12.86 -2.60 -5.23
CA LEU A 118 -11.96 -1.54 -4.78
C LEU A 118 -11.01 -2.03 -3.67
N LEU A 119 -11.54 -2.75 -2.67
CA LEU A 119 -10.71 -3.30 -1.59
C LEU A 119 -9.79 -4.42 -2.11
N SER A 120 -10.27 -5.25 -3.04
CA SER A 120 -9.40 -6.28 -3.62
C SER A 120 -8.31 -5.67 -4.49
N LEU A 121 -8.61 -4.62 -5.26
CA LEU A 121 -7.61 -3.99 -6.12
C LEU A 121 -6.51 -3.30 -5.28
N ASP A 122 -6.88 -2.68 -4.17
CA ASP A 122 -5.94 -2.11 -3.20
C ASP A 122 -4.97 -3.16 -2.65
N LEU A 123 -5.50 -4.25 -2.08
CA LEU A 123 -4.65 -5.36 -1.58
C LEU A 123 -3.80 -5.99 -2.69
N LEU A 124 -4.39 -6.26 -3.86
CA LEU A 124 -3.72 -6.87 -4.99
C LEU A 124 -2.51 -6.04 -5.44
N THR A 125 -2.71 -4.73 -5.61
CA THR A 125 -1.67 -3.82 -6.09
C THR A 125 -0.58 -3.62 -5.04
N MET A 126 -0.94 -3.53 -3.76
CA MET A 126 0.01 -3.51 -2.65
C MET A 126 0.92 -4.76 -2.64
N HIS A 127 0.34 -5.96 -2.74
CA HIS A 127 1.10 -7.20 -2.80
C HIS A 127 1.97 -7.29 -4.07
N ALA A 128 1.41 -6.95 -5.23
CA ALA A 128 2.14 -6.98 -6.50
C ALA A 128 3.34 -6.04 -6.47
N SER A 129 3.18 -4.80 -6.02
CA SER A 129 4.27 -3.80 -5.95
C SER A 129 5.43 -4.29 -5.08
N VAL A 130 5.15 -4.82 -3.88
CA VAL A 130 6.22 -5.34 -3.00
C VAL A 130 6.96 -6.50 -3.65
N PHE A 131 6.27 -7.47 -4.24
CA PHE A 131 6.92 -8.62 -4.88
C PHE A 131 7.69 -8.22 -6.14
N ILE A 132 7.23 -7.22 -6.90
CA ILE A 132 7.98 -6.64 -8.02
C ILE A 132 9.27 -5.97 -7.52
N LEU A 133 9.23 -5.24 -6.40
CA LEU A 133 10.43 -4.63 -5.80
C LEU A 133 11.45 -5.67 -5.34
N VAL A 134 11.01 -6.79 -4.77
CA VAL A 134 11.89 -7.93 -4.45
C VAL A 134 12.53 -8.48 -5.72
N ALA A 135 11.74 -8.73 -6.77
CA ALA A 135 12.24 -9.26 -8.03
C ALA A 135 13.25 -8.32 -8.71
N MET A 136 13.00 -7.01 -8.66
CA MET A 136 13.95 -5.99 -9.11
C MET A 136 15.25 -6.03 -8.31
N SER A 137 15.17 -6.00 -6.98
CA SER A 137 16.35 -6.04 -6.11
C SER A 137 17.21 -7.28 -6.38
N LEU A 138 16.54 -8.42 -6.60
CA LEU A 138 17.20 -9.69 -6.87
C LEU A 138 17.88 -9.74 -8.25
N GLU A 139 17.23 -9.20 -9.28
CA GLU A 139 17.84 -9.11 -10.61
C GLU A 139 19.03 -8.12 -10.59
N ARG A 140 18.97 -7.03 -9.80
CA ARG A 140 20.12 -6.12 -9.59
C ARG A 140 21.28 -6.83 -8.93
N TYR A 141 21.00 -7.57 -7.84
CA TYR A 141 22.00 -8.36 -7.16
C TYR A 141 22.65 -9.39 -8.09
N ARG A 142 21.86 -10.12 -8.90
CA ARG A 142 22.37 -11.11 -9.85
C ARG A 142 23.24 -10.49 -10.95
N ALA A 143 22.85 -9.32 -11.47
CA ALA A 143 23.62 -8.60 -12.48
C ALA A 143 25.02 -8.25 -11.98
N VAL A 144 25.14 -7.80 -10.72
CA VAL A 144 26.43 -7.48 -10.10
C VAL A 144 27.18 -8.73 -9.65
N ALA A 145 26.47 -9.75 -9.15
CA ALA A 145 27.10 -10.94 -8.61
C ALA A 145 27.62 -11.92 -9.66
N ARG A 146 26.97 -11.99 -10.84
CA ARG A 146 27.27 -12.94 -11.92
C ARG A 146 27.08 -12.28 -13.30
N PRO A 147 28.00 -11.41 -13.75
CA PRO A 147 27.84 -10.62 -14.98
C PRO A 147 27.59 -11.48 -16.24
N PHE A 148 28.26 -12.63 -16.36
CA PHE A 148 28.11 -13.54 -17.52
C PHE A 148 26.78 -14.34 -17.53
N SER A 149 26.17 -14.60 -16.36
CA SER A 149 24.89 -15.32 -16.28
C SER A 149 23.67 -14.40 -16.40
N ALA A 150 23.81 -13.12 -16.03
CA ALA A 150 22.72 -12.15 -16.07
C ALA A 150 22.36 -11.75 -17.52
N HIS A 151 23.33 -11.73 -18.41
CA HIS A 151 23.13 -11.41 -19.83
C HIS A 151 22.29 -12.46 -20.59
N ARG A 152 22.28 -13.72 -20.12
CA ARG A 152 21.54 -14.83 -20.74
C ARG A 152 20.08 -14.97 -20.26
N SER A 153 19.63 -14.12 -19.33
CA SER A 153 18.25 -14.17 -18.86
C SER A 153 17.28 -13.69 -19.95
N SER A 154 16.59 -14.65 -20.57
CA SER A 154 15.56 -14.39 -21.58
C SER A 154 14.44 -13.51 -21.05
N SER A 155 13.98 -12.54 -21.86
CA SER A 155 12.78 -11.72 -21.62
C SER A 155 11.55 -12.58 -21.25
N ARG A 156 11.47 -13.81 -21.78
CA ARG A 156 10.41 -14.78 -21.46
C ARG A 156 10.38 -15.14 -19.97
N ARG A 157 11.55 -15.35 -19.34
CA ARG A 157 11.65 -15.68 -17.90
C ARG A 157 11.11 -14.54 -17.03
N ARG A 158 11.39 -13.30 -17.39
CA ARG A 158 10.94 -12.11 -16.64
C ARG A 158 9.44 -11.89 -16.77
N LYS A 159 8.89 -12.11 -17.97
CA LYS A 159 7.42 -12.09 -18.18
C LYS A 159 6.72 -13.19 -17.38
N LEU A 160 7.30 -14.40 -17.37
CA LEU A 160 6.79 -15.50 -16.56
C LEU A 160 6.84 -15.15 -15.06
N MET A 161 7.95 -14.60 -14.58
CA MET A 161 8.08 -14.16 -13.19
C MET A 161 7.07 -13.06 -12.83
N ALA A 162 6.85 -12.08 -13.72
CA ALA A 162 5.81 -11.09 -13.53
C ALA A 162 4.42 -11.73 -13.43
N GLY A 163 4.10 -12.68 -14.32
CA GLY A 163 2.85 -13.46 -14.24
C GLY A 163 2.70 -14.23 -12.93
N ILE A 164 3.77 -14.85 -12.44
CA ILE A 164 3.80 -15.53 -11.13
C ILE A 164 3.55 -14.53 -10.00
N ILE A 165 4.18 -13.35 -10.03
CA ILE A 165 4.00 -12.30 -9.02
C ILE A 165 2.53 -11.88 -8.95
N TRP A 166 1.92 -11.58 -10.10
CA TRP A 166 0.50 -11.23 -10.18
C TRP A 166 -0.39 -12.37 -9.70
N GLY A 167 -0.07 -13.62 -10.05
CA GLY A 167 -0.80 -14.79 -9.58
C GLY A 167 -0.73 -14.97 -8.07
N VAL A 168 0.45 -14.84 -7.47
CA VAL A 168 0.62 -14.92 -6.01
C VAL A 168 -0.11 -13.77 -5.31
N ALA A 169 0.02 -12.54 -5.80
CA ALA A 169 -0.69 -11.39 -5.26
C ALA A 169 -2.22 -11.58 -5.33
N PHE A 170 -2.73 -12.14 -6.42
CA PHE A 170 -4.13 -12.49 -6.57
C PHE A 170 -4.56 -13.56 -5.57
N VAL A 171 -3.80 -14.65 -5.44
CA VAL A 171 -4.09 -15.72 -4.47
C VAL A 171 -4.13 -15.20 -3.04
N LEU A 172 -3.20 -14.32 -2.65
CA LEU A 172 -3.22 -13.70 -1.33
C LEU A 172 -4.42 -12.79 -1.11
N THR A 173 -4.92 -12.15 -2.17
CA THR A 173 -6.06 -11.22 -2.12
C THR A 173 -7.42 -11.93 -2.18
N LEU A 174 -7.48 -13.11 -2.80
CA LEU A 174 -8.70 -13.89 -3.02
C LEU A 174 -9.58 -14.07 -1.76
N PRO A 175 -9.03 -14.44 -0.58
CA PRO A 175 -9.84 -14.61 0.62
C PRO A 175 -10.55 -13.31 1.02
N MET A 176 -9.90 -12.16 0.89
CA MET A 176 -10.52 -10.87 1.17
C MET A 176 -11.61 -10.55 0.14
N MET A 177 -11.36 -10.82 -1.15
CA MET A 177 -12.31 -10.58 -2.25
C MET A 177 -13.62 -11.35 -2.08
N VAL A 178 -13.54 -12.61 -1.65
CA VAL A 178 -14.71 -13.49 -1.48
C VAL A 178 -15.50 -13.15 -0.21
N MET A 179 -14.83 -12.68 0.83
CA MET A 179 -15.41 -12.59 2.17
C MET A 179 -15.81 -11.17 2.58
N ILE A 180 -15.35 -10.14 1.86
CA ILE A 180 -15.85 -8.79 2.05
C ILE A 180 -17.29 -8.68 1.55
N ARG A 181 -18.15 -8.08 2.38
CA ARG A 181 -19.56 -7.82 2.07
C ARG A 181 -19.94 -6.40 2.45
N LEU A 182 -20.85 -5.82 1.69
CA LEU A 182 -21.54 -4.60 2.06
C LEU A 182 -22.53 -4.90 3.17
N ARG A 183 -22.38 -4.22 4.30
CA ARG A 183 -23.29 -4.30 5.43
C ARG A 183 -23.83 -2.92 5.74
N VAL A 184 -25.04 -2.93 6.26
CA VAL A 184 -25.69 -1.75 6.82
C VAL A 184 -25.15 -1.60 8.24
N GLY A 185 -24.42 -0.51 8.50
CA GLY A 185 -23.84 -0.20 9.80
C GLY A 185 -24.91 0.08 10.84
N LYS A 186 -24.49 0.10 12.12
CA LYS A 186 -25.39 0.45 13.22
C LYS A 186 -25.90 1.89 13.02
N PRO A 187 -27.15 2.20 13.42
CA PRO A 187 -27.67 3.56 13.37
C PRO A 187 -26.75 4.50 14.15
N THR A 188 -26.39 5.62 13.53
CA THR A 188 -25.65 6.69 14.20
C THR A 188 -26.55 7.34 15.25
N ALA A 189 -25.99 8.08 16.21
CA ALA A 189 -26.75 8.83 17.22
C ALA A 189 -27.84 9.76 16.61
N ALA A 190 -27.68 10.17 15.34
CA ALA A 190 -28.65 10.95 14.57
C ALA A 190 -29.71 10.09 13.82
N GLY A 191 -29.80 8.77 14.09
CA GLY A 191 -30.67 7.84 13.36
C GLY A 191 -30.21 7.48 11.94
N LEU A 192 -29.07 8.02 11.49
CA LEU A 192 -28.56 7.80 10.13
C LEU A 192 -27.93 6.41 10.01
N VAL A 193 -28.32 5.69 8.98
CA VAL A 193 -27.85 4.33 8.68
C VAL A 193 -26.83 4.39 7.54
N LYS A 194 -25.56 4.06 7.81
CA LYS A 194 -24.46 4.11 6.85
C LYS A 194 -24.13 2.74 6.29
N ARG A 195 -23.86 2.61 4.99
CA ARG A 195 -23.36 1.38 4.37
C ARG A 195 -21.84 1.31 4.50
N ILE A 196 -21.33 0.17 4.94
CA ILE A 196 -19.90 -0.09 5.16
C ILE A 196 -19.48 -1.43 4.57
N CYS A 197 -18.24 -1.51 4.12
CA CYS A 197 -17.60 -2.76 3.74
C CYS A 197 -17.09 -3.48 4.98
N PHE A 198 -17.55 -4.70 5.24
CA PHE A 198 -17.13 -5.48 6.40
C PHE A 198 -16.74 -6.92 6.02
N PRO A 199 -15.58 -7.43 6.48
CA PRO A 199 -15.19 -8.82 6.26
C PRO A 199 -16.07 -9.76 7.11
N THR A 200 -16.63 -10.80 6.50
CA THR A 200 -17.53 -11.76 7.17
C THR A 200 -16.83 -12.83 8.03
N TRP A 201 -15.57 -12.60 8.40
CA TRP A 201 -14.72 -13.57 9.11
C TRP A 201 -15.01 -13.56 10.62
N THR A 202 -14.69 -14.67 11.30
CA THR A 202 -14.53 -14.62 12.75
C THR A 202 -13.31 -13.73 13.10
N PRO A 203 -13.32 -13.03 14.25
CA PRO A 203 -12.21 -12.16 14.64
C PRO A 203 -10.85 -12.87 14.64
N GLU A 204 -10.82 -14.13 15.04
CA GLU A 204 -9.62 -14.97 15.13
C GLU A 204 -9.07 -15.28 13.74
N ALA A 205 -9.95 -15.67 12.81
CA ALA A 205 -9.56 -15.98 11.45
C ALA A 205 -9.07 -14.71 10.74
N PHE A 206 -9.76 -13.57 10.95
CA PHE A 206 -9.35 -12.28 10.37
C PHE A 206 -7.97 -11.86 10.88
N LYS A 207 -7.73 -11.97 12.19
CA LYS A 207 -6.42 -11.70 12.81
C LYS A 207 -5.34 -12.62 12.25
N ALA A 208 -5.61 -13.92 12.12
CA ALA A 208 -4.68 -14.87 11.52
C ALA A 208 -4.35 -14.49 10.07
N TYR A 209 -5.36 -14.15 9.28
CA TYR A 209 -5.18 -13.73 7.88
C TYR A 209 -4.34 -12.45 7.75
N ILE A 210 -4.65 -11.41 8.51
CA ILE A 210 -3.87 -10.17 8.52
C ILE A 210 -2.43 -10.44 8.97
N THR A 211 -2.23 -11.33 9.95
CA THR A 211 -0.89 -11.75 10.39
C THR A 211 -0.13 -12.43 9.26
N VAL A 212 -0.77 -13.36 8.53
CA VAL A 212 -0.17 -14.02 7.38
C VAL A 212 0.20 -12.99 6.31
N LEU A 213 -0.71 -12.08 5.94
CA LEU A 213 -0.44 -11.03 4.95
C LEU A 213 0.74 -10.15 5.37
N PHE A 214 0.78 -9.73 6.64
CA PHE A 214 1.88 -8.94 7.17
C PHE A 214 3.22 -9.68 7.07
N LEU A 215 3.25 -10.95 7.46
CA LEU A 215 4.46 -11.76 7.37
C LEU A 215 4.90 -11.94 5.91
N THR A 216 3.98 -12.30 5.01
CA THR A 216 4.29 -12.62 3.61
C THR A 216 4.60 -11.40 2.77
N SER A 217 4.06 -10.22 3.11
CA SER A 217 4.12 -9.04 2.25
C SER A 217 4.83 -7.84 2.88
N VAL A 218 5.14 -7.88 4.17
CA VAL A 218 5.94 -6.84 4.82
C VAL A 218 7.24 -7.44 5.35
N LEU A 219 7.15 -8.39 6.29
CA LEU A 219 8.33 -8.88 7.00
C LEU A 219 9.28 -9.66 6.08
N VAL A 220 8.80 -10.71 5.42
CA VAL A 220 9.63 -11.56 4.56
C VAL A 220 10.21 -10.77 3.38
N PRO A 221 9.43 -10.01 2.60
CA PRO A 221 9.98 -9.18 1.52
C PRO A 221 10.95 -8.13 2.02
N GLY A 222 10.67 -7.47 3.15
CA GLY A 222 11.55 -6.48 3.75
C GLY A 222 12.91 -7.07 4.11
N LEU A 223 12.94 -8.22 4.80
CA LEU A 223 14.18 -8.92 5.15
C LEU A 223 14.96 -9.37 3.90
N VAL A 224 14.27 -9.88 2.88
CA VAL A 224 14.90 -10.28 1.61
C VAL A 224 15.51 -9.06 0.91
N ILE A 225 14.79 -7.94 0.83
CA ILE A 225 15.28 -6.70 0.24
C ILE A 225 16.53 -6.23 0.99
N VAL A 226 16.48 -6.13 2.31
CA VAL A 226 17.63 -5.73 3.14
C VAL A 226 18.83 -6.65 2.91
N GLY A 227 18.64 -7.97 2.95
CA GLY A 227 19.72 -8.93 2.71
C GLY A 227 20.35 -8.80 1.32
N LEU A 228 19.53 -8.59 0.29
CA LEU A 228 19.99 -8.37 -1.09
C LEU A 228 20.79 -7.07 -1.23
N TYR A 229 20.32 -5.98 -0.63
CA TYR A 229 21.01 -4.68 -0.66
C TYR A 229 22.31 -4.69 0.15
N VAL A 230 22.33 -5.36 1.31
CA VAL A 230 23.58 -5.57 2.08
C VAL A 230 24.58 -6.39 1.28
N GLY A 231 24.13 -7.45 0.59
CA GLY A 231 24.97 -8.23 -0.31
C GLY A 231 25.51 -7.41 -1.49
N LEU A 232 24.68 -6.53 -2.06
CA LEU A 232 25.05 -5.62 -3.13
C LEU A 232 26.09 -4.59 -2.66
N ALA A 233 25.87 -3.97 -1.51
CA ALA A 233 26.79 -3.01 -0.89
C ALA A 233 28.16 -3.65 -0.61
N ARG A 234 28.19 -4.86 -0.03
CA ARG A 234 29.45 -5.59 0.22
C ARG A 234 30.24 -5.86 -1.06
N ARG A 235 29.56 -6.25 -2.16
CA ARG A 235 30.22 -6.48 -3.44
C ARG A 235 30.73 -5.19 -4.06
N TYR A 236 29.94 -4.11 -4.00
CA TYR A 236 30.41 -2.79 -4.44
C TYR A 236 31.62 -2.32 -3.64
N TRP A 237 31.60 -2.47 -2.32
CA TRP A 237 32.75 -2.12 -1.47
C TRP A 237 33.96 -3.00 -1.73
N ALA A 238 33.82 -4.31 -1.94
CA ALA A 238 34.94 -5.18 -2.28
C ALA A 238 35.60 -4.77 -3.62
N VAL A 239 34.77 -4.46 -4.62
CA VAL A 239 35.23 -3.97 -5.94
C VAL A 239 35.85 -2.58 -5.83
N GLN A 240 35.29 -1.71 -4.99
CA GLN A 240 35.80 -0.35 -4.79
C GLN A 240 37.07 -0.32 -3.93
N ALA A 241 37.21 -1.21 -2.95
CA ALA A 241 38.43 -1.42 -2.19
C ALA A 241 39.56 -1.95 -3.10
N SER A 242 39.23 -2.79 -4.10
CA SER A 242 40.19 -3.18 -5.14
C SER A 242 40.53 -2.05 -6.14
N LEU A 243 39.67 -1.02 -6.26
CA LEU A 243 39.85 0.09 -7.20
C LEU A 243 40.38 1.38 -6.57
N GLY A 244 40.38 1.53 -5.24
CA GLY A 244 40.58 2.84 -4.64
C GLY A 244 41.04 2.84 -3.18
N ALA A 245 42.35 2.79 -3.00
CA ALA A 245 43.07 3.45 -1.89
C ALA A 245 42.75 4.96 -1.75
N LEU A 246 41.99 5.54 -2.71
CA LEU A 246 41.50 6.93 -2.72
C LEU A 246 40.06 7.10 -2.21
N SER A 247 39.31 6.03 -1.91
CA SER A 247 37.89 6.10 -1.50
C SER A 247 37.65 6.13 0.02
N GLY A 248 38.67 5.79 0.82
CA GLY A 248 38.59 5.76 2.28
C GLY A 248 38.27 7.13 2.90
N PHE A 249 38.72 8.22 2.28
CA PHE A 249 38.44 9.58 2.76
C PHE A 249 36.96 9.95 2.64
N ILE A 250 36.27 9.52 1.58
CA ILE A 250 34.84 9.82 1.38
C ILE A 250 33.99 9.01 2.36
N VAL A 251 34.34 7.74 2.58
CA VAL A 251 33.65 6.88 3.55
C VAL A 251 33.88 7.36 4.98
N TYR A 252 35.10 7.81 5.31
CA TYR A 252 35.41 8.45 6.59
C TYR A 252 34.58 9.73 6.80
N TYR A 253 34.48 10.59 5.79
CA TYR A 253 33.65 11.81 5.87
C TYR A 253 32.16 11.50 6.05
N LEU A 254 31.63 10.48 5.37
CA LEU A 254 30.23 10.08 5.49
C LEU A 254 29.92 9.42 6.84
N LEU A 255 30.81 8.59 7.37
CA LEU A 255 30.68 8.01 8.71
C LEU A 255 30.82 9.08 9.80
N TYR A 256 31.75 10.02 9.63
CA TYR A 256 31.93 11.16 10.53
C TYR A 256 30.68 12.05 10.55
N ALA A 257 30.12 12.39 9.38
CA ALA A 257 28.88 13.16 9.28
C ALA A 257 27.66 12.44 9.89
N TYR A 258 27.54 11.12 9.69
CA TYR A 258 26.48 10.31 10.31
C TYR A 258 26.63 10.28 11.84
N SER A 259 27.86 10.09 12.34
CA SER A 259 28.16 10.06 13.77
C SER A 259 27.89 11.41 14.45
N LEU A 260 28.24 12.53 13.81
CA LEU A 260 27.91 13.88 14.24
C LEU A 260 26.39 14.11 14.31
N PHE A 261 25.66 13.66 13.29
CA PHE A 261 24.20 13.78 13.26
C PHE A 261 23.53 12.97 14.38
N THR A 262 24.00 11.74 14.64
CA THR A 262 23.50 10.93 15.77
C THR A 262 23.88 11.52 17.12
N LEU A 263 25.07 12.12 17.27
CA LEU A 263 25.47 12.81 18.50
C LEU A 263 24.61 14.05 18.75
N GLN A 264 24.31 14.83 17.71
CA GLN A 264 23.43 16.00 17.83
C GLN A 264 21.99 15.61 18.17
N ALA A 265 21.50 14.49 17.62
CA ALA A 265 20.21 13.91 17.99
C ALA A 265 20.20 13.36 19.43
N LEU A 266 21.32 12.79 19.91
CA LEU A 266 21.46 12.34 21.29
C LEU A 266 21.47 13.51 22.28
N MET A 267 22.18 14.60 21.95
CA MET A 267 22.23 15.81 22.80
C MET A 267 20.89 16.56 22.84
N MET A 268 20.08 16.50 21.78
CA MET A 268 18.70 17.02 21.82
C MET A 268 17.76 16.17 22.69
N ASN A 269 18.08 14.89 22.92
CA ASN A 269 17.29 13.99 23.75
C ASN A 269 17.71 14.00 25.23
N SER A 270 18.83 14.65 25.58
CA SER A 270 19.33 14.73 26.97
C SER A 270 18.90 16.01 27.71
N GLU A 271 18.18 16.91 27.05
CA GLU A 271 17.60 18.14 27.62
C GLU A 271 16.06 18.03 27.79
N LEU A 272 15.54 16.80 27.74
CA LEU A 272 14.16 16.39 28.08
C LEU A 272 14.21 15.33 29.19
#